data_AF-A0A8T6EAQ9-F1
#
_entry.id   AF-A0A8T6EAQ9-F1
#
_cell.length_a   1.000
_cell.length_b   1.000
_cell.length_c   1.000
_cell.angle_alpha   90.00
_cell.angle_beta   90.00
_cell.angle_gamma   90.00
#
_symmetry.space_group_name_H-M   'P 1'
#
loop_
_entity.id
_entity.type
_entity.pdbx_description
1 polymer ?
#
loop_
_entity_poly.entity_id
_entity_poly.type
_entity_poly.pdbx_seq_one_letter_code
_entity_poly.pdbx_strand_id
1 'polypeptide(L)'
;MSIPLAPIEPVYSVDVPVGHKSCSVKVLPNNELCLYVANCLRKKSTLDDSSDILYVSSNIELYWEEHSYVEARYHCVKHTLQVRVNHQTVFEQNIR
;
A
#
# COMPACT_ATOMS: atom_id res chain seq x y z
N MET A 1 19.14 -22.91 -13.65
CA MET A 1 19.56 -21.82 -12.75
C MET A 1 18.55 -20.70 -12.90
N SER A 2 17.75 -20.46 -11.87
CA SER A 2 16.81 -19.33 -11.86
C SER A 2 17.61 -18.08 -11.50
N ILE A 3 17.65 -17.10 -12.40
CA ILE A 3 18.25 -15.80 -12.09
C ILE A 3 17.42 -15.22 -10.94
N PRO A 4 18.01 -14.82 -9.80
CA PRO A 4 17.25 -14.08 -8.80
C PRO A 4 16.79 -12.78 -9.45
N LEU A 5 15.46 -12.65 -9.62
CA LEU A 5 14.86 -11.39 -10.07
C LEU A 5 15.32 -10.32 -9.08
N ALA A 6 16.01 -9.29 -9.60
CA ALA A 6 16.35 -8.12 -8.80
C ALA A 6 15.06 -7.58 -8.15
N PRO A 7 15.13 -7.03 -6.93
CA PRO A 7 13.97 -6.41 -6.31
C PRO A 7 13.38 -5.37 -7.27
N ILE A 8 12.10 -5.51 -7.58
CA ILE A 8 11.40 -4.51 -8.39
C ILE A 8 11.31 -3.24 -7.54
N GLU A 9 12.02 -2.19 -7.96
CA GLU A 9 11.94 -0.89 -7.29
C GLU A 9 10.53 -0.30 -7.44
N PRO A 10 9.94 0.26 -6.37
CA PRO A 10 8.64 0.89 -6.45
C PRO A 10 8.72 2.18 -7.26
N VAL A 11 7.71 2.41 -8.11
CA VAL A 11 7.54 3.70 -8.80
C VAL A 11 7.20 4.80 -7.79
N TYR A 12 6.47 4.43 -6.74
CA TYR A 12 6.15 5.33 -5.64
C TYR A 12 6.09 4.57 -4.33
N SER A 13 6.56 5.20 -3.26
CA SER A 13 6.50 4.67 -1.90
C SER A 13 6.12 5.81 -0.95
N VAL A 14 5.15 5.56 -0.08
CA VAL A 14 4.80 6.48 1.00
C VAL A 14 4.77 5.72 2.32
N ASP A 15 5.43 6.29 3.32
CA ASP A 15 5.33 5.85 4.70
C ASP A 15 4.22 6.63 5.38
N VAL A 16 3.35 5.92 6.10
CA VAL A 16 2.27 6.52 6.89
C VAL A 16 2.42 6.16 8.36
N PRO A 17 2.25 7.12 9.28
CA PRO A 17 2.34 6.83 10.71
C PRO A 17 1.14 6.00 11.15
N VAL A 18 1.40 4.88 11.85
CA VAL A 18 0.35 4.04 12.45
C VAL A 18 0.79 3.66 13.86
N GLY A 19 0.49 4.53 14.82
CA GLY A 19 0.98 4.39 16.20
C GLY A 19 2.51 4.25 16.22
N HIS A 20 3.00 3.17 16.82
CA HIS A 20 4.44 2.87 16.88
C HIS A 20 4.94 1.94 15.76
N LYS A 21 4.09 1.51 14.82
CA LYS A 21 4.50 0.64 13.72
C LYS A 21 4.80 1.43 12.46
N SER A 22 5.81 1.00 11.72
CA SER A 22 6.06 1.48 10.37
C SER A 22 5.08 0.82 9.40
N CYS A 23 4.37 1.64 8.63
CA CYS A 23 3.46 1.21 7.59
C CYS A 23 3.87 1.88 6.29
N SER A 24 4.05 1.10 5.22
CA SER A 24 4.41 1.64 3.92
C SER A 24 3.51 1.10 2.82
N VAL A 25 3.13 2.01 1.92
CA VAL A 25 2.33 1.70 0.74
C VAL A 25 3.20 1.93 -0.48
N LYS A 26 3.29 0.91 -1.34
CA LYS A 26 4.16 0.92 -2.52
C LYS A 26 3.35 0.62 -3.77
N VAL A 27 3.58 1.43 -4.80
CA VAL A 27 3.08 1.17 -6.16
C VAL A 27 4.26 0.66 -6.99
N LEU A 28 4.15 -0.57 -7.49
CA LEU A 28 5.17 -1.22 -8.32
C LEU A 28 4.93 -0.92 -9.81
N PRO A 29 5.98 -0.99 -10.66
CA PRO A 29 5.90 -0.66 -12.09
C PRO A 29 4.98 -1.57 -12.90
N ASN A 30 4.60 -2.73 -12.38
CA ASN A 30 3.64 -3.65 -12.99
C ASN A 30 2.20 -3.43 -12.51
N ASN A 31 1.87 -2.21 -12.03
CA ASN A 31 0.56 -1.88 -11.46
C ASN A 31 0.17 -2.84 -10.33
N GLU A 32 1.09 -3.06 -9.40
CA GLU A 32 0.79 -3.70 -8.12
C GLU A 32 0.78 -2.66 -7.01
N LEU A 33 -0.22 -2.75 -6.13
CA LEU A 33 -0.32 -1.99 -4.90
C LEU A 33 0.00 -2.93 -3.73
N CYS A 34 1.01 -2.58 -2.95
CA CYS A 34 1.48 -3.36 -1.83
C CYS A 34 1.41 -2.57 -0.53
N LEU A 35 0.91 -3.21 0.52
CA LEU A 35 0.87 -2.70 1.89
C LEU A 35 1.84 -3.52 2.75
N TYR A 36 2.81 -2.83 3.33
CA TYR A 36 3.80 -3.39 4.24
C TYR A 36 3.61 -2.86 5.64
N VAL A 37 3.84 -3.73 6.64
CA VAL A 37 3.85 -3.36 8.05
C VAL A 37 5.11 -3.94 8.67
N ALA A 38 5.92 -3.09 9.33
CA ALA A 38 7.22 -3.47 9.86
C ALA A 38 8.12 -4.15 8.79
N ASN A 39 8.14 -3.58 7.57
CA ASN A 39 8.87 -4.09 6.40
C ASN A 39 8.42 -5.48 5.89
N CYS A 40 7.33 -6.04 6.42
CA CYS A 40 6.76 -7.30 5.95
C CYS A 40 5.53 -7.03 5.06
N LEU A 41 5.48 -7.68 3.89
CA LEU A 41 4.33 -7.58 2.99
C LEU A 41 3.10 -8.19 3.69
N ARG A 42 2.06 -7.38 3.91
CA ARG A 42 0.79 -7.83 4.50
C ARG A 42 -0.26 -8.14 3.45
N LYS A 43 -0.37 -7.26 2.45
CA LYS A 43 -1.37 -7.41 1.39
C LYS A 43 -0.81 -6.84 0.09
N LYS A 44 -1.20 -7.48 -1.01
CA LYS A 44 -0.97 -6.97 -2.36
C LYS A 44 -2.25 -7.07 -3.18
N SER A 45 -2.39 -6.16 -4.13
CA SER A 45 -3.44 -6.16 -5.16
C SER A 45 -2.76 -5.87 -6.49
N THR A 46 -3.17 -6.59 -7.52
CA THR A 46 -2.70 -6.44 -8.90
C THR A 46 -3.89 -6.01 -9.76
N LEU A 47 -3.63 -5.32 -10.87
CA LEU A 47 -4.69 -4.95 -11.80
C LEU A 47 -5.39 -6.23 -12.31
N ASP A 48 -6.72 -6.22 -12.30
CA ASP A 48 -7.53 -7.14 -13.08
C ASP A 48 -8.09 -6.40 -14.30
N ASP A 49 -8.47 -7.13 -15.35
CA ASP A 49 -8.98 -6.52 -16.60
C ASP A 49 -10.30 -5.74 -16.39
N SER A 50 -10.87 -5.77 -15.19
CA SER A 50 -12.19 -5.20 -14.88
C SER A 50 -12.16 -3.93 -14.01
N SER A 51 -11.00 -3.53 -13.48
CA SER A 51 -10.90 -2.42 -12.53
C SER A 51 -9.63 -1.58 -12.71
N ASP A 52 -9.81 -0.28 -12.92
CA ASP A 52 -8.73 0.72 -12.88
C ASP A 52 -8.29 1.10 -11.46
N ILE A 53 -8.79 0.37 -10.45
CA ILE A 53 -8.57 0.65 -9.04
C ILE A 53 -7.94 -0.55 -8.37
N LEU A 54 -6.77 -0.34 -7.79
CA LEU A 54 -6.15 -1.28 -6.86
C LEU A 54 -6.53 -0.90 -5.43
N TYR A 55 -6.79 -1.92 -4.61
CA TYR A 55 -7.18 -1.72 -3.22
C TYR A 55 -6.53 -2.75 -2.31
N VAL A 56 -5.91 -2.27 -1.23
CA VAL A 56 -5.39 -3.10 -0.16
C VAL A 56 -5.79 -2.51 1.18
N SER A 57 -6.04 -3.37 2.17
CA SER A 57 -6.29 -2.94 3.54
C SER A 57 -5.73 -3.96 4.52
N SER A 58 -5.38 -3.50 5.72
CA SER A 58 -5.02 -4.37 6.83
C SER A 58 -5.46 -3.74 8.15
N ASN A 59 -5.96 -4.57 9.04
CA ASN A 59 -5.99 -4.24 10.46
C ASN A 59 -4.58 -4.48 11.03
N ILE A 60 -4.08 -3.53 11.81
CA ILE A 60 -2.75 -3.53 12.42
C ILE A 60 -2.94 -3.48 13.93
N GLU A 61 -2.66 -4.58 14.61
CA GLU A 61 -2.51 -4.65 16.07
C GLU A 61 -1.34 -3.76 16.49
N LEU A 62 -1.58 -2.82 17.40
CA LEU A 62 -0.56 -1.98 18.00
C LEU A 62 -0.17 -2.57 19.36
N TYR A 63 -1.12 -2.57 20.28
CA TYR A 63 -1.02 -3.17 21.61
C TYR A 63 -2.15 -4.19 21.82
N TRP A 64 -2.19 -4.81 22.99
CA TRP A 64 -3.33 -5.65 23.37
C TRP A 64 -4.63 -4.85 23.23
N GLU A 65 -5.56 -5.34 22.41
CA GLU A 65 -6.85 -4.72 22.08
C GLU A 65 -6.81 -3.37 21.31
N GLU A 66 -5.63 -2.77 21.10
CA GLU A 66 -5.48 -1.56 20.29
C GLU A 66 -5.15 -1.88 18.83
N HIS A 67 -5.96 -1.38 17.91
CA HIS A 67 -5.82 -1.65 16.48
C HIS A 67 -5.94 -0.37 15.67
N SER A 68 -5.24 -0.33 14.54
CA SER A 68 -5.47 0.67 13.49
C SER A 68 -5.78 0.00 12.18
N TYR A 69 -6.78 0.51 11.47
CA TYR A 69 -7.17 0.05 10.15
C TYR A 69 -6.49 0.92 9.10
N VAL A 70 -5.70 0.31 8.22
CA VAL A 70 -5.08 1.01 7.09
C VAL A 70 -5.73 0.53 5.81
N GLU A 71 -6.09 1.48 4.95
CA GLU A 71 -6.57 1.26 3.60
C GLU A 71 -5.77 2.09 2.61
N ALA A 72 -5.44 1.51 1.47
CA ALA A 72 -4.81 2.21 0.36
C ALA A 72 -5.54 1.90 -0.94
N ARG A 73 -5.77 2.95 -1.72
CA ARG A 73 -6.45 2.90 -3.02
C ARG A 73 -5.60 3.60 -4.06
N TYR A 74 -5.27 2.91 -5.13
CA TYR A 74 -4.56 3.49 -6.27
C TYR A 74 -5.45 3.46 -7.50
N HIS A 75 -5.75 4.64 -8.04
CA HIS A 75 -6.43 4.81 -9.32
C HIS A 75 -5.40 4.84 -10.44
N CYS A 76 -5.31 3.77 -11.22
CA CYS A 76 -4.27 3.59 -12.24
C CYS A 76 -4.35 4.62 -13.36
N VAL A 77 -5.56 4.93 -13.85
CA VAL A 77 -5.77 5.92 -14.93
C VAL A 77 -5.48 7.35 -14.46
N LYS A 78 -5.90 7.69 -13.25
CA LYS A 78 -5.71 9.04 -12.68
C LYS A 78 -4.35 9.22 -12.01
N HIS A 79 -3.58 8.15 -11.86
CA HIS A 79 -2.35 8.09 -11.07
C HIS A 79 -2.49 8.68 -9.66
N THR A 80 -3.65 8.49 -9.03
CA THR A 80 -3.94 9.04 -7.71
C THR A 80 -3.84 7.94 -6.67
N LEU A 81 -2.97 8.13 -5.68
CA LEU A 81 -2.85 7.25 -4.52
C LEU A 81 -3.48 7.93 -3.31
N GLN A 82 -4.44 7.25 -2.69
CA GLN A 82 -5.04 7.65 -1.43
C GLN A 82 -4.70 6.59 -0.36
N VAL A 83 -4.31 7.05 0.82
CA VAL A 83 -4.10 6.19 1.99
C VAL A 83 -4.89 6.78 3.16
N ARG A 84 -5.63 5.91 3.86
CA ARG A 84 -6.37 6.27 5.07
C ARG A 84 -5.98 5.40 6.23
N VAL A 85 -6.04 5.98 7.42
CA VAL A 85 -5.88 5.28 8.70
C VAL A 85 -7.14 5.55 9.51
N ASN A 86 -7.81 4.50 9.98
CA ASN A 86 -9.09 4.58 10.69
C ASN A 86 -10.11 5.46 9.95
N HIS A 87 -10.23 5.26 8.64
CA HIS A 87 -11.10 6.01 7.72
C HIS A 87 -10.76 7.49 7.50
N GLN A 88 -9.70 8.00 8.13
CA GLN A 88 -9.21 9.36 7.90
C GLN A 88 -8.13 9.36 6.81
N THR A 89 -8.31 10.16 5.77
CA THR A 89 -7.28 10.37 4.74
C THR A 89 -6.04 11.02 5.36
N VAL A 90 -4.92 10.31 5.31
CA VAL A 90 -3.61 10.79 5.77
C VAL A 90 -2.69 11.14 4.61
N PHE A 91 -2.98 10.61 3.43
CA PHE A 91 -2.25 10.88 2.21
C PHE A 91 -3.20 10.80 1.00
N GLU A 92 -3.14 11.79 0.12
CA GLU A 92 -3.82 11.76 -1.17
C GLU A 92 -3.08 12.65 -2.16
N GLN A 93 -2.45 12.06 -3.17
CA GLN A 93 -1.71 12.80 -4.19
C GLN A 93 -1.77 12.13 -5.56
N ASN A 94 -1.58 12.93 -6.59
CA ASN A 94 -1.18 12.43 -7.91
C ASN A 94 0.31 12.08 -7.85
N ILE A 95 0.66 10.84 -8.17
CA ILE A 95 2.01 10.28 -7.94
C ILE A 95 2.76 10.01 -9.25
N ARG A 96 2.38 10.69 -10.33
CA ARG A 96 3.03 10.63 -11.64
C ARG A 96 4.07 11.71 -11.81
#